data_AF-A0A932INJ4-F1
#
_entry.id   AF-A0A932INJ4-F1
#
_cell.length_a   1.000
_cell.length_b   1.000
_cell.length_c   1.000
_cell.angle_alpha   90.00
_cell.angle_beta   90.00
_cell.angle_gamma   90.00
#
_symmetry.space_group_name_H-M   'P 1'
#
loop_
_entity.id
_entity.type
_entity.pdbx_description
1 polymer ?
#
loop_
_entity_poly.entity_id
_entity_poly.type
_entity_poly.pdbx_seq_one_letter_code
_entity_poly.pdbx_strand_id
1 'polypeptide(L)'
;MRGLHAAWVPGPGFVVMALGTALSLAVLAFGLATPRLDRVWRMEAELRLGKRAPLSDEELKLFQDALCAHPRLADALVDEADAALISSHRHGLVESGYAYVVRKAKRPKVGVVVAIPKTASHKDVRVSLRALDLEEQAVVELDRPLTFSPQERQGCPTLIEVLVDRGKKRSAKLEPTKSPRP
;
A
#
# COMPACT_ATOMS: atom_id res chain seq x y z
N MET A 1 -10.25 -44.17 48.95
CA MET A 1 -9.02 -44.51 48.20
C MET A 1 -8.71 -43.38 47.24
N ARG A 2 -7.76 -42.49 47.57
CA ARG A 2 -7.26 -41.44 46.66
C ARG A 2 -5.82 -41.79 46.34
N GLY A 3 -5.56 -42.20 45.11
CA GLY A 3 -4.22 -42.47 44.61
C GLY A 3 -3.43 -41.18 44.56
N LEU A 4 -2.35 -41.10 45.32
CA LEU A 4 -1.33 -40.07 45.16
C LEU A 4 -0.64 -40.30 43.81
N HIS A 5 -0.98 -39.48 42.81
CA HIS A 5 -0.19 -39.39 41.60
C HIS A 5 1.18 -38.83 41.99
N ALA A 6 2.18 -39.71 42.07
CA ALA A 6 3.56 -39.31 42.28
C ALA A 6 3.96 -38.35 41.16
N ALA A 7 4.22 -37.10 41.51
CA ALA A 7 4.70 -36.11 40.56
C ALA A 7 6.09 -36.54 40.10
N TRP A 8 6.19 -36.98 38.84
CA TRP A 8 7.45 -37.31 38.21
C TRP A 8 8.24 -36.01 38.06
N VAL A 9 9.20 -35.78 38.95
CA VAL A 9 10.06 -34.60 38.88
C VAL A 9 11.14 -34.89 37.82
N PRO A 10 11.16 -34.14 36.71
CA PRO A 10 12.18 -34.35 35.69
C PRO A 10 13.57 -34.06 36.26
N GLY A 11 14.55 -34.90 35.91
CA GLY A 11 15.93 -34.72 36.32
C GLY A 11 16.53 -33.42 35.76
N PRO A 12 17.56 -32.85 36.41
CA PRO A 12 18.16 -31.57 36.00
C PRO A 12 18.70 -31.58 34.57
N GLY A 13 19.19 -32.74 34.09
CA GLY A 13 19.63 -32.89 32.70
C GLY A 13 18.51 -32.71 31.66
N PHE A 14 17.29 -33.16 31.99
CA PHE A 14 16.12 -32.94 31.13
C PHE A 14 15.76 -31.45 31.06
N VAL A 15 15.81 -30.75 32.19
CA VAL A 15 15.50 -29.32 32.26
C VAL A 15 16.49 -28.50 31.40
N VAL A 16 17.79 -28.80 31.49
CA VAL A 16 18.81 -28.14 30.66
C VAL A 16 18.60 -28.42 29.17
N MET A 17 18.31 -29.67 28.79
CA MET A 17 18.02 -30.02 27.40
C MET A 17 16.76 -29.33 26.87
N ALA A 18 15.70 -29.29 27.67
CA ALA A 18 14.45 -28.63 27.31
C ALA A 18 14.63 -27.12 27.13
N LEU A 19 15.34 -26.46 28.05
CA LEU A 19 15.68 -25.03 27.94
C LEU A 19 16.56 -24.75 26.73
N GLY A 20 17.59 -25.57 26.48
CA GLY A 20 18.46 -25.41 25.30
C GLY A 20 17.69 -25.55 23.99
N THR A 21 16.75 -26.50 23.94
CA THR A 21 15.89 -26.72 22.77
C THR A 21 14.93 -25.55 22.58
N ALA A 22 14.27 -25.09 23.66
CA ALA A 22 13.36 -23.97 23.62
C ALA A 22 14.07 -22.67 23.17
N LEU A 23 15.28 -22.42 23.67
CA LEU A 23 16.09 -21.27 23.27
C LEU A 23 16.51 -21.36 21.80
N SER A 24 16.94 -22.53 21.34
CA SER A 24 17.30 -22.76 19.94
C SER A 24 16.11 -22.55 19.00
N LEU A 25 14.93 -23.06 19.37
CA LEU A 25 13.69 -22.83 18.63
C LEU A 25 13.29 -21.36 18.63
N ALA A 26 13.47 -20.64 19.74
CA ALA A 26 13.17 -19.21 19.81
C ALA A 26 14.10 -18.39 18.89
N VAL A 27 15.40 -18.69 18.90
CA VAL A 27 16.38 -18.04 18.01
C VAL A 27 16.08 -18.35 16.54
N LEU A 28 15.73 -19.60 16.21
CA LEU A 28 15.34 -19.99 14.85
C LEU A 28 14.04 -19.31 14.41
N ALA A 29 13.02 -19.28 15.27
CA ALA A 29 11.76 -18.61 14.98
C ALA A 29 11.96 -17.10 14.78
N PHE A 30 12.85 -16.48 15.57
CA PHE A 30 13.22 -15.08 15.41
C PHE A 30 13.99 -14.85 14.10
N GLY A 31 14.95 -15.73 13.76
CA GLY A 31 15.72 -15.63 12.52
C GLY A 31 14.90 -15.91 11.26
N LEU A 32 13.85 -16.71 11.34
CA LEU A 32 12.93 -17.03 10.24
C LEU A 32 11.76 -16.05 10.11
N ALA A 33 11.53 -15.19 11.11
CA ALA A 33 10.53 -14.15 11.02
C ALA A 33 10.95 -13.12 9.96
N THR A 34 10.31 -13.15 8.78
CA THR A 34 10.55 -12.15 7.73
C THR A 34 10.26 -10.76 8.29
N PRO A 35 11.27 -9.88 8.40
CA PRO A 35 11.05 -8.57 8.98
C PRO A 35 10.06 -7.80 8.10
N ARG A 36 9.16 -7.04 8.73
CA ARG A 36 8.12 -6.25 8.03
C ARG A 36 8.72 -5.39 6.91
N LEU A 37 9.93 -4.89 7.12
CA LEU A 37 10.67 -4.10 6.14
C LEU A 37 10.99 -4.87 4.85
N ASP A 38 11.34 -6.15 4.95
CA ASP A 38 11.68 -6.98 3.79
C ASP A 38 10.45 -7.24 2.91
N ARG A 39 9.27 -7.41 3.54
CA ARG A 39 8.00 -7.47 2.81
C ARG A 39 7.71 -6.19 2.05
N VAL A 40 8.00 -5.03 2.64
CA VAL A 40 7.78 -3.73 1.99
C VAL A 40 8.70 -3.54 0.79
N TRP A 41 9.98 -3.90 0.90
CA TRP A 41 10.90 -3.90 -0.24
C TRP A 41 10.45 -4.82 -1.37
N ARG A 42 10.01 -6.03 -1.04
CA ARG A 42 9.48 -6.95 -2.05
C ARG A 42 8.22 -6.39 -2.72
N MET A 43 7.28 -5.83 -1.96
CA MET A 43 6.07 -5.20 -2.53
C MET A 43 6.44 -4.05 -3.46
N GLU A 44 7.35 -3.18 -3.05
CA GLU A 44 7.82 -2.06 -3.86
C GLU A 44 8.43 -2.51 -5.19
N ALA A 45 9.29 -3.52 -5.17
CA ALA A 45 9.87 -4.09 -6.38
C ALA A 45 8.80 -4.73 -7.28
N GLU A 46 7.86 -5.49 -6.72
CA GLU A 46 6.75 -6.09 -7.47
C GLU A 46 5.83 -5.04 -8.11
N LEU A 47 5.57 -3.92 -7.41
CA LEU A 47 4.79 -2.78 -7.91
C LEU A 47 5.51 -2.03 -9.03
N ARG A 48 6.82 -1.77 -8.89
CA ARG A 48 7.63 -1.15 -9.95
C ARG A 48 7.69 -1.99 -11.22
N LEU A 49 7.69 -3.31 -11.06
CA LEU A 49 7.69 -4.26 -12.18
C LEU A 49 6.28 -4.52 -12.75
N GLY A 50 5.22 -3.97 -12.16
CA GLY A 50 3.84 -4.24 -12.57
C GLY A 50 3.40 -5.70 -12.43
N LYS A 51 4.10 -6.50 -11.59
CA LYS A 51 3.84 -7.94 -11.41
C LYS A 51 2.77 -8.22 -10.35
N ARG A 52 2.15 -7.17 -9.81
CA ARG A 52 1.22 -7.23 -8.68
C ARG A 52 -0.10 -6.52 -9.02
N ALA A 53 -1.15 -6.89 -8.32
CA ALA A 53 -2.38 -6.10 -8.25
C ALA A 53 -2.18 -4.87 -7.34
N PRO A 54 -3.15 -3.94 -7.27
CA PRO A 54 -3.18 -2.92 -6.23
C PRO A 54 -3.05 -3.52 -4.82
N LEU A 55 -2.49 -2.74 -3.88
CA LEU A 55 -2.29 -3.13 -2.50
C LEU A 55 -3.64 -3.25 -1.82
N SER A 56 -3.79 -4.27 -0.97
CA SER A 56 -4.92 -4.33 -0.06
C SER A 56 -4.81 -3.26 1.03
N ASP A 57 -5.89 -3.00 1.76
CA ASP A 57 -5.90 -2.02 2.85
C ASP A 57 -4.90 -2.37 3.95
N GLU A 58 -4.73 -3.67 4.23
CA GLU A 58 -3.75 -4.17 5.19
C GLU A 58 -2.32 -3.96 4.71
N GLU A 59 -2.07 -4.12 3.41
CA GLU A 59 -0.75 -3.93 2.81
C GLU A 59 -0.39 -2.45 2.70
N LEU A 60 -1.36 -1.60 2.34
CA LEU A 60 -1.20 -0.15 2.33
C LEU A 60 -0.90 0.37 3.74
N LYS A 61 -1.59 -0.16 4.75
CA LYS A 61 -1.29 0.13 6.15
C LYS A 61 0.09 -0.36 6.57
N LEU A 62 0.47 -1.60 6.22
CA LEU A 62 1.80 -2.15 6.50
C LEU A 62 2.92 -1.28 5.91
N PHE A 63 2.74 -0.84 4.66
CA PHE A 63 3.71 0.00 3.96
C PHE A 63 3.81 1.37 4.65
N GLN A 64 2.68 2.01 4.93
CA GLN A 64 2.65 3.31 5.62
C GLN A 64 3.23 3.24 7.04
N ASP A 65 2.93 2.18 7.80
CA ASP A 65 3.50 1.96 9.13
C ASP A 65 5.03 1.78 9.06
N ALA A 66 5.52 1.04 8.05
CA ALA A 66 6.96 0.89 7.83
C ALA A 66 7.64 2.21 7.45
N LEU A 67 6.98 3.05 6.63
CA LEU A 67 7.47 4.38 6.28
C LEU A 67 7.54 5.30 7.52
N CYS A 68 6.55 5.25 8.41
CA CYS A 68 6.58 5.99 9.67
C CYS A 68 7.69 5.48 10.61
N ALA A 69 7.82 4.16 10.75
CA ALA A 69 8.78 3.54 11.66
C ALA A 69 10.24 3.71 11.18
N HIS A 70 10.44 3.80 9.86
CA HIS A 70 11.76 3.91 9.25
C HIS A 70 11.80 5.09 8.27
N PRO A 71 11.96 6.34 8.72
CA PRO A 71 12.00 7.51 7.83
C PRO A 71 13.07 7.42 6.73
N ARG A 72 14.20 6.74 7.01
CA ARG A 72 15.26 6.48 6.02
C ARG A 72 14.79 5.61 4.84
N LEU A 73 13.74 4.82 5.01
CA LEU A 73 13.12 4.08 3.91
C LEU A 73 12.51 5.05 2.90
N ALA A 74 11.80 6.08 3.38
CA ALA A 74 11.26 7.10 2.49
C ALA A 74 12.38 7.86 1.76
N ASP A 75 13.51 8.13 2.44
CA ASP A 75 14.68 8.74 1.79
C ASP A 75 15.27 7.84 0.70
N ALA A 76 15.34 6.52 0.92
CA ALA A 76 15.83 5.56 -0.08
C ALA A 76 14.85 5.35 -1.25
N LEU A 77 13.54 5.53 -1.04
CA LEU A 77 12.53 5.38 -2.10
C LEU A 77 12.41 6.63 -2.97
N VAL A 78 12.66 7.79 -2.37
CA VAL A 78 12.44 9.11 -2.98
C VAL A 78 13.76 9.73 -3.48
N ASP A 79 14.91 9.14 -3.14
CA ASP A 79 16.25 9.66 -3.45
C ASP A 79 16.40 11.13 -2.99
N GLU A 80 16.88 12.02 -3.86
CA GLU A 80 17.03 13.45 -3.55
C GLU A 80 15.74 14.26 -3.70
N ALA A 81 14.68 13.67 -4.25
CA ALA A 81 13.40 14.35 -4.48
C ALA A 81 12.58 14.54 -3.20
N ASP A 82 11.43 15.19 -3.34
CA ASP A 82 10.43 15.36 -2.27
C ASP A 82 9.34 14.29 -2.29
N ALA A 83 9.11 13.70 -3.47
CA ALA A 83 8.21 12.59 -3.69
C ALA A 83 8.69 11.68 -4.82
N ALA A 84 8.31 10.41 -4.78
CA ALA A 84 8.57 9.44 -5.83
C ALA A 84 7.32 8.63 -6.18
N LEU A 85 7.29 8.19 -7.44
CA LEU A 85 6.25 7.35 -8.00
C LEU A 85 6.69 5.88 -7.97
N ILE A 86 5.83 5.03 -7.40
CA ILE A 86 5.98 3.57 -7.37
C ILE A 86 4.85 2.99 -8.22
N SER A 87 5.17 2.57 -9.44
CA SER A 87 4.28 1.87 -10.36
C SER A 87 5.07 1.30 -11.53
N SER A 88 4.49 0.39 -12.31
CA SER A 88 4.96 0.16 -13.68
C SER A 88 4.67 1.42 -14.48
N HIS A 89 5.73 2.16 -14.80
CA HIS A 89 5.60 3.36 -15.60
C HIS A 89 6.76 3.51 -16.58
N ARG A 90 6.48 4.17 -17.70
CA ARG A 90 7.49 4.54 -18.68
C ARG A 90 7.36 6.03 -18.96
N HIS A 91 8.40 6.81 -18.67
CA HIS A 91 8.39 8.27 -18.81
C HIS A 91 7.22 8.95 -18.07
N GLY A 92 6.89 8.48 -16.86
CA GLY A 92 5.78 9.00 -16.04
C GLY A 92 4.38 8.52 -16.46
N LEU A 93 4.25 7.73 -17.54
CA LEU A 93 2.98 7.14 -17.94
C LEU A 93 2.76 5.82 -17.20
N VAL A 94 1.69 5.77 -16.40
CA VAL A 94 1.32 4.59 -15.61
C VAL A 94 0.66 3.53 -16.51
N GLU A 95 1.21 2.32 -16.51
CA GLU A 95 0.71 1.21 -17.33
C GLU A 95 -0.35 0.38 -16.61
N SER A 96 -0.26 0.27 -15.29
CA SER A 96 -1.01 -0.68 -14.46
C SER A 96 -2.44 -0.24 -14.10
N GLY A 97 -2.85 0.97 -14.48
CA GLY A 97 -4.10 1.57 -14.01
C GLY A 97 -4.09 1.94 -12.52
N TYR A 98 -2.93 1.88 -11.87
CA TYR A 98 -2.73 2.31 -10.49
C TYR A 98 -1.29 2.80 -10.31
N ALA A 99 -1.07 3.69 -9.35
CA ALA A 99 0.24 4.18 -8.96
C ALA A 99 0.27 4.52 -7.48
N TYR A 100 1.45 4.51 -6.86
CA TYR A 100 1.63 4.98 -5.50
C TYR A 100 2.61 6.14 -5.48
N VAL A 101 2.30 7.17 -4.70
CA VAL A 101 3.19 8.31 -4.48
C VAL A 101 3.67 8.26 -3.04
N VAL A 102 4.98 8.19 -2.85
CA VAL A 102 5.62 8.33 -1.54
C VAL A 102 6.11 9.76 -1.39
N ARG A 103 5.74 10.43 -0.29
CA ARG A 103 6.15 11.81 0.03
C ARG A 103 6.94 11.86 1.34
N LYS A 104 8.01 12.63 1.38
CA LYS A 104 8.76 12.90 2.62
C LYS A 104 7.96 13.79 3.60
N ALA A 105 8.24 13.65 4.90
CA ALA A 105 7.46 14.29 5.97
C ALA A 105 7.76 15.78 6.23
N LYS A 106 8.78 16.37 5.59
CA LYS A 106 9.33 17.70 5.95
C LYS A 106 9.51 18.64 4.75
N ARG A 107 8.83 18.39 3.65
CA ARG A 107 9.02 19.09 2.37
C ARG A 107 7.68 19.71 1.94
N PRO A 108 7.69 20.80 1.14
CA PRO A 108 6.50 21.62 0.89
C PRO A 108 5.33 20.79 0.33
N LYS A 109 4.10 21.31 0.47
CA LYS A 109 2.86 20.70 -0.04
C LYS A 109 3.03 20.18 -1.47
N VAL A 110 3.31 18.88 -1.59
CA VAL A 110 3.40 18.21 -2.89
C VAL A 110 1.97 17.93 -3.35
N GLY A 111 1.58 18.58 -4.43
CA GLY A 111 0.34 18.28 -5.14
C GLY A 111 0.52 17.07 -6.03
N VAL A 112 -0.42 16.14 -6.00
CA VAL A 112 -0.50 15.09 -7.03
C VAL A 112 -1.31 15.66 -8.19
N VAL A 113 -0.69 15.69 -9.37
CA VAL A 113 -1.33 16.13 -10.61
C VAL A 113 -1.59 14.93 -11.48
N VAL A 114 -2.87 14.63 -11.73
CA VAL A 114 -3.27 13.57 -12.66
C VAL A 114 -3.82 14.21 -13.92
N ALA A 115 -3.22 13.86 -15.06
CA ALA A 115 -3.59 14.36 -16.38
C ALA A 115 -3.73 13.21 -17.37
N ILE A 116 -4.68 13.36 -18.30
CA ILE A 116 -4.87 12.41 -19.39
C ILE A 116 -3.99 12.88 -20.57
N PRO A 117 -3.12 12.02 -21.14
CA PRO A 117 -2.33 12.42 -22.29
C PRO A 117 -3.25 12.73 -23.47
N LYS A 118 -2.91 13.75 -24.28
CA LYS A 118 -3.68 14.16 -25.47
C LYS A 118 -3.91 13.03 -26.49
N THR A 119 -3.10 11.97 -26.42
CA THR A 119 -3.17 10.77 -27.25
C THR A 119 -4.14 9.71 -26.73
N ALA A 120 -4.77 9.91 -25.58
CA ALA A 120 -5.72 8.96 -25.01
C ALA A 120 -7.03 8.91 -25.80
N SER A 121 -7.56 7.70 -25.96
CA SER A 121 -8.87 7.45 -26.62
C SER A 121 -10.07 7.83 -25.75
N HIS A 122 -9.86 7.99 -24.44
CA HIS A 122 -10.90 8.33 -23.46
C HIS A 122 -10.84 9.82 -23.11
N LYS A 123 -12.02 10.47 -23.09
CA LYS A 123 -12.15 11.91 -22.79
C LYS A 123 -12.21 12.20 -21.28
N ASP A 124 -12.61 11.21 -20.52
CA ASP A 124 -12.79 11.25 -19.08
C ASP A 124 -12.26 9.96 -18.43
N VAL A 125 -11.60 10.10 -17.29
CA VAL A 125 -11.08 8.98 -16.51
C VAL A 125 -11.40 9.21 -15.05
N ARG A 126 -11.96 8.20 -14.38
CA ARG A 126 -12.21 8.28 -12.95
C ARG A 126 -10.92 7.94 -12.21
N VAL A 127 -10.54 8.81 -11.29
CA VAL A 127 -9.37 8.64 -10.46
C VAL A 127 -9.82 8.59 -9.01
N SER A 128 -9.40 7.54 -8.31
CA SER A 128 -9.61 7.40 -6.87
C SER A 128 -8.27 7.54 -6.17
N LEU A 129 -8.19 8.48 -5.25
CA LEU A 129 -7.02 8.74 -4.43
C LEU A 129 -7.28 8.15 -3.06
N ARG A 130 -6.38 7.31 -2.58
CA ARG A 130 -6.51 6.62 -1.29
C ARG A 130 -5.23 6.82 -0.48
N ALA A 131 -5.38 7.35 0.72
CA ALA A 131 -4.39 7.35 1.77
C ALA A 131 -5.05 6.75 3.02
N LEU A 132 -4.27 6.43 4.05
CA LEU A 132 -4.75 5.66 5.21
C LEU A 132 -5.96 6.28 5.93
N ASP A 133 -6.10 7.61 5.91
CA ASP A 133 -7.21 8.33 6.54
C ASP A 133 -8.09 9.11 5.55
N LEU A 134 -7.85 8.94 4.24
CA LEU A 134 -8.46 9.80 3.23
C LEU A 134 -8.72 9.02 1.96
N GLU A 135 -9.99 8.96 1.55
CA GLU A 135 -10.39 8.48 0.24
C GLU A 135 -11.13 9.59 -0.48
N GLU A 136 -10.64 9.96 -1.66
CA GLU A 136 -11.25 10.97 -2.52
C GLU A 136 -11.39 10.40 -3.93
N GLN A 137 -12.55 10.64 -4.56
CA GLN A 137 -12.80 10.21 -5.93
C GLN A 137 -13.12 11.43 -6.77
N ALA A 138 -12.47 11.53 -7.92
CA ALA A 138 -12.70 12.62 -8.86
C ALA A 138 -12.67 12.11 -10.29
N VAL A 139 -13.28 12.88 -11.19
CA VAL A 139 -13.20 12.64 -12.63
C VAL A 139 -12.19 13.61 -13.20
N VAL A 140 -11.17 13.07 -13.88
CA VAL A 140 -10.17 13.86 -14.59
C VAL A 140 -10.61 13.99 -16.04
N GLU A 141 -10.60 15.22 -16.55
CA GLU A 141 -10.87 15.54 -17.95
C GLU A 141 -9.56 15.91 -18.66
N LEU A 142 -9.52 15.75 -19.99
CA LEU A 142 -8.31 15.97 -20.80
C LEU A 142 -7.62 17.32 -20.55
N ASP A 143 -8.40 18.38 -20.32
CA ASP A 143 -7.91 19.75 -20.16
C ASP A 143 -8.05 20.28 -18.71
N ARG A 144 -8.45 19.43 -17.76
CA ARG A 144 -8.58 19.79 -16.34
C ARG A 144 -7.85 18.76 -15.47
N PRO A 145 -6.56 19.00 -15.18
CA PRO A 145 -5.83 18.11 -14.31
C PRO A 145 -6.40 18.17 -12.89
N LEU A 146 -6.52 17.01 -12.27
CA LEU A 146 -6.87 16.93 -10.86
C LEU A 146 -5.65 17.28 -10.03
N THR A 147 -5.76 18.31 -9.21
CA THR A 147 -4.73 18.69 -8.23
C THR A 147 -5.21 18.31 -6.85
N PHE A 148 -4.48 17.41 -6.20
CA PHE A 148 -4.80 16.94 -4.86
C PHE A 148 -3.68 17.28 -3.89
N SER A 149 -4.04 17.84 -2.74
CA SER A 149 -3.10 18.18 -1.66
C SER A 149 -3.49 17.42 -0.38
N PRO A 150 -2.92 16.22 -0.16
CA PRO A 150 -3.23 15.42 1.02
C PRO A 150 -2.77 16.14 2.28
N GLN A 151 -3.59 16.08 3.33
CA GLN A 151 -3.22 16.61 4.64
C GLN A 151 -1.91 15.99 5.13
N GLU A 152 -1.07 16.83 5.71
CA GLU A 152 0.26 16.43 6.17
C GLU A 152 0.14 15.83 7.57
N ARG A 153 0.48 14.54 7.70
CA ARG A 153 0.73 13.94 9.02
C ARG A 153 2.10 14.40 9.50
N GLN A 154 2.13 15.14 10.61
CA GLN A 154 3.38 15.67 11.16
C GLN A 154 4.40 14.55 11.41
N GLY A 155 5.56 14.66 10.76
CA GLY A 155 6.71 13.79 11.03
C GLY A 155 6.68 12.39 10.43
N CYS A 156 5.61 11.99 9.73
CA CYS A 156 5.58 10.71 9.01
C CYS A 156 5.49 10.89 7.49
N PRO A 157 6.34 10.19 6.69
CA PRO A 157 6.19 10.12 5.24
C PRO A 157 4.80 9.62 4.87
N THR A 158 4.25 10.04 3.73
CA THR A 158 2.89 9.66 3.33
C THR A 158 2.91 8.80 2.08
N LEU A 159 2.17 7.70 2.08
CA LEU A 159 1.88 6.87 0.92
C LEU A 159 0.47 7.19 0.41
N ILE A 160 0.37 7.53 -0.87
CA ILE A 160 -0.88 7.86 -1.54
C ILE A 160 -1.04 6.90 -2.71
N GLU A 161 -2.08 6.08 -2.68
CA GLU A 161 -2.52 5.27 -3.80
C GLU A 161 -3.36 6.13 -4.76
N VAL A 162 -3.10 5.97 -6.05
CA VAL A 162 -3.79 6.60 -7.17
C VAL A 162 -4.33 5.48 -8.05
N LEU A 163 -5.62 5.19 -7.96
CA LEU A 163 -6.31 4.22 -8.80
C LEU A 163 -6.94 4.95 -9.99
N VAL A 164 -6.76 4.39 -11.18
CA VAL A 164 -7.24 4.93 -12.44
C VAL A 164 -8.27 3.96 -13.02
N ASP A 165 -9.54 4.22 -12.77
CA ASP A 165 -10.65 3.47 -13.37
C ASP A 165 -10.98 4.08 -14.73
N ARG A 166 -10.57 3.37 -15.78
CA ARG A 166 -11.05 3.60 -17.14
C ARG A 166 -12.47 3.06 -17.20
N GLY A 167 -13.42 3.86 -16.69
CA GLY A 167 -14.79 3.45 -16.45
C GLY A 167 -15.27 2.46 -17.52
N LYS A 168 -15.60 1.23 -17.10
CA LYS A 168 -16.25 0.26 -17.98
C LYS A 168 -17.35 1.02 -18.70
N LYS A 169 -17.31 1.06 -20.04
CA LYS A 169 -18.42 1.53 -20.89
C LYS A 169 -19.70 1.06 -20.21
N ARG A 170 -20.45 1.98 -19.58
CA ARG A 170 -21.79 1.69 -19.13
C ARG A 170 -22.52 1.32 -20.41
N SER A 171 -22.69 0.03 -20.67
CA SER A 171 -23.73 -0.46 -21.55
C SER A 171 -25.01 0.08 -20.93
N ALA A 172 -25.44 1.22 -21.44
CA ALA A 172 -26.68 1.86 -21.08
C ALA A 172 -27.80 0.90 -21.47
N LYS A 173 -28.16 -0.01 -20.56
CA LYS A 173 -29.47 -0.60 -20.55
C LYS A 173 -30.38 0.55 -20.09
N LEU A 174 -30.82 1.36 -21.04
CA LEU A 174 -31.92 2.29 -20.84
C LEU A 174 -33.10 1.44 -20.33
N GLU A 175 -33.36 1.52 -19.03
CA GLU A 175 -34.70 1.23 -18.55
C GLU A 175 -35.64 2.23 -19.23
N PRO A 176 -36.68 1.76 -19.93
CA PRO A 176 -37.65 2.65 -20.52
C PRO A 176 -38.38 3.36 -19.39
N THR A 177 -38.14 4.67 -19.30
CA THR A 177 -38.92 5.62 -18.53
C THR A 177 -40.39 5.35 -18.79
N LYS A 178 -41.10 4.80 -17.80
CA LYS A 178 -42.55 4.67 -17.85
C LYS A 178 -43.12 6.09 -17.94
N SER A 179 -43.58 6.43 -19.14
CA SER A 179 -44.40 7.61 -19.39
C SER A 179 -45.69 7.51 -18.57
N PRO A 180 -46.05 8.53 -17.77
CA PRO A 180 -47.38 8.60 -17.18
C PRO A 180 -48.38 8.86 -18.30
N ARG A 181 -49.33 7.93 -18.48
CA ARG A 181 -50.50 8.12 -19.34
C ARG A 181 -51.51 9.06 -18.66
N PRO A 182 -52.31 9.77 -19.48
CA PRO A 182 -53.02 11.01 -19.13
C PRO A 182 -54.12 10.85 -18.10
#